data_AF-A0A2A2G6V7-F1
#
_entry.id   AF-A0A2A2G6V7-F1
#
_cell.length_a   1.000
_cell.length_b   1.000
_cell.length_c   1.000
_cell.angle_alpha   90.00
_cell.angle_beta   90.00
_cell.angle_gamma   90.00
#
_symmetry.space_group_name_H-M   'P 1'
#
loop_
_entity.id
_entity.type
_entity.pdbx_description
1 polymer ?
#
loop_
_entity_poly.entity_id
_entity_poly.type
_entity_poly.pdbx_seq_one_letter_code
_entity_poly.pdbx_strand_id
1 'polypeptide(L)'
;MSDEDISNKIEIDSEPPKNSKPDYILNRESWFKIILISVAAIVIGYKIIEAPINFDFSDFRFSDFLSLSLAIFSIGLSVAFYFKATEMSNKFYDNTYKFTKDISEILGRIEAGFGEKLKHLDEGYTGLVDKFDANSFSKSEQEIEEAEKEFEEEKARLEAEIEERNNILDNVMQRAQLQEHEKEELLDSLEEKDNQISKLKQEMKYLKNEINTAEKNQETELFSGIPQGVLHAFKTYVFRNYAKDMFLEAPTGFLRREVNLRSIQLPKKLVEDLQKHVLINPDWTLTDRGIRVLRRLAEE
;
A
#
# COMPACT_ATOMS: atom_id res chain seq x y z
N MET A 1 39.75 -5.32 27.97
CA MET A 1 40.13 -6.75 27.85
C MET A 1 39.48 -7.19 26.53
N SER A 2 40.13 -6.82 25.41
CA SER A 2 40.76 -7.73 24.42
C SER A 2 39.69 -8.62 23.76
N ASP A 3 39.26 -8.42 22.51
CA ASP A 3 40.00 -8.26 21.24
C ASP A 3 41.17 -9.25 21.14
N GLU A 4 40.81 -10.52 20.94
CA GLU A 4 41.54 -11.62 20.29
C GLU A 4 40.92 -12.93 20.80
N ASP A 5 39.96 -13.51 20.06
CA ASP A 5 39.70 -14.97 20.00
C ASP A 5 38.35 -15.30 19.36
N ILE A 6 38.15 -14.96 18.08
CA ILE A 6 37.26 -15.74 17.19
C ILE A 6 37.88 -15.77 15.79
N SER A 7 38.99 -16.50 15.68
CA SER A 7 39.46 -17.05 14.41
C SER A 7 39.30 -18.57 14.47
N ASN A 8 38.55 -19.11 13.50
CA ASN A 8 38.39 -20.52 13.09
C ASN A 8 36.97 -21.09 13.17
N LYS A 9 36.42 -21.31 11.97
CA LYS A 9 35.47 -22.35 11.49
C LYS A 9 34.43 -21.69 10.56
N ILE A 10 34.16 -22.05 9.31
CA ILE A 10 34.29 -23.26 8.46
C ILE A 10 34.04 -22.73 7.01
N GLU A 11 34.96 -22.92 6.05
CA GLU A 11 34.88 -23.90 4.93
C GLU A 11 33.72 -23.59 3.95
N ILE A 12 33.94 -22.75 2.92
CA ILE A 12 34.33 -23.09 1.54
C ILE A 12 33.56 -24.29 0.97
N ASP A 13 32.41 -24.03 0.35
CA ASP A 13 31.83 -24.92 -0.66
C ASP A 13 32.16 -24.34 -2.05
N SER A 14 33.30 -24.75 -2.58
CA SER A 14 33.68 -24.51 -3.97
C SER A 14 33.72 -25.86 -4.67
N GLU A 15 32.75 -26.09 -5.55
CA GLU A 15 32.71 -27.25 -6.44
C GLU A 15 34.08 -27.50 -7.11
N PRO A 16 34.50 -28.76 -7.30
CA PRO A 16 35.76 -29.07 -7.94
C PRO A 16 35.75 -28.62 -9.41
N PRO A 17 36.86 -28.05 -9.93
CA PRO A 17 36.92 -27.62 -11.32
C PRO A 17 36.80 -28.83 -12.25
N LYS A 18 35.83 -28.77 -13.18
CA LYS A 18 35.76 -29.66 -14.35
C LYS A 18 37.12 -29.67 -15.02
N ASN A 19 37.65 -30.88 -15.16
CA ASN A 19 38.89 -31.25 -15.83
C ASN A 19 39.00 -30.59 -17.23
N SER A 20 39.51 -29.35 -17.29
CA SER A 20 39.78 -28.62 -18.52
C SER A 20 41.14 -29.09 -19.03
N LYS A 21 41.14 -29.87 -20.11
CA LYS A 21 42.37 -30.15 -20.85
C LYS A 21 43.06 -28.81 -21.16
N PRO A 22 44.37 -28.67 -20.93
CA PRO A 22 45.06 -27.39 -21.11
C PRO A 22 44.94 -26.90 -22.57
N ASP A 23 44.77 -25.59 -22.75
CA ASP A 23 44.34 -24.94 -24.00
C ASP A 23 45.17 -25.31 -25.25
N TYR A 24 46.45 -25.64 -25.09
CA TYR A 24 47.31 -26.07 -26.19
C TYR A 24 46.92 -27.44 -26.78
N ILE A 25 46.24 -28.31 -26.02
CA ILE A 25 45.76 -29.62 -26.48
C ILE A 25 44.46 -29.46 -27.26
N LEU A 26 43.56 -28.58 -26.81
CA LEU A 26 42.29 -28.29 -27.49
C LEU A 26 42.52 -27.64 -28.86
N ASN A 27 43.46 -26.71 -28.96
CA ASN A 27 43.79 -26.05 -30.22
C ASN A 27 44.40 -27.02 -31.25
N ARG A 28 45.21 -27.98 -30.80
CA ARG A 28 45.83 -29.00 -31.67
C ARG A 28 44.81 -30.00 -32.23
N GLU A 29 43.84 -30.43 -31.43
CA GLU A 29 42.74 -31.29 -31.93
C GLU A 29 41.85 -30.55 -32.93
N SER A 30 41.58 -29.26 -32.73
CA SER A 30 40.84 -28.44 -33.70
C SER A 30 41.58 -28.26 -35.02
N TRP A 31 42.89 -27.98 -35.00
CA TRP A 31 43.68 -27.87 -36.23
C TRP A 31 43.78 -29.19 -37.00
N PHE A 32 43.92 -30.32 -36.30
CA PHE A 32 43.92 -31.63 -36.94
C PHE A 32 42.57 -31.94 -37.63
N LYS A 33 41.44 -31.60 -36.99
CA LYS A 33 40.10 -31.74 -37.59
C LYS A 33 39.97 -30.86 -38.84
N ILE A 34 40.44 -29.63 -38.81
CA ILE A 34 40.41 -28.72 -39.97
C ILE A 34 41.23 -29.27 -41.13
N ILE A 35 42.44 -29.77 -40.86
CA ILE A 35 43.30 -30.38 -41.90
C ILE A 35 42.64 -31.63 -42.47
N LEU A 36 42.08 -32.50 -41.62
CA LEU A 36 41.39 -33.71 -42.05
C LEU A 36 40.18 -33.41 -42.93
N ILE A 37 39.36 -32.42 -42.55
CA ILE A 37 38.22 -31.96 -43.33
C ILE A 37 38.67 -31.37 -44.66
N SER A 38 39.76 -30.59 -44.67
CA SER A 38 40.32 -29.99 -45.89
C SER A 38 40.82 -31.07 -46.87
N VAL A 39 41.56 -32.06 -46.38
CA VAL A 39 42.02 -33.19 -47.20
C VAL A 39 40.83 -33.99 -47.74
N ALA A 40 39.82 -34.28 -46.90
CA ALA A 40 38.62 -34.96 -47.34
C ALA A 40 37.86 -34.17 -48.44
N ALA A 41 37.76 -32.84 -48.28
CA ALA A 41 37.13 -31.97 -49.27
C ALA A 41 37.89 -31.96 -50.61
N ILE A 42 39.23 -31.94 -50.57
CA ILE A 42 40.08 -32.01 -51.77
C ILE A 42 39.91 -33.35 -52.49
N VAL A 43 39.88 -34.47 -51.74
CA VAL A 43 39.68 -35.81 -52.32
C VAL A 43 38.29 -35.93 -52.95
N ILE A 44 37.26 -35.42 -52.29
CA ILE A 44 35.90 -35.40 -52.85
C ILE A 44 35.84 -34.52 -54.10
N GLY A 45 36.43 -33.33 -54.06
CA GLY A 45 36.49 -32.42 -55.21
C GLY A 45 37.22 -33.03 -56.40
N TYR A 46 38.37 -33.66 -56.17
CA TYR A 46 39.12 -34.39 -57.20
C TYR A 46 38.28 -35.51 -57.83
N LYS A 47 37.57 -36.28 -56.99
CA LYS A 47 36.71 -37.38 -57.45
C LYS A 47 35.51 -36.89 -58.27
N ILE A 48 34.99 -35.70 -57.99
CA ILE A 48 33.90 -35.08 -58.77
C ILE A 48 34.40 -34.62 -60.15
N ILE A 49 35.64 -34.12 -60.23
CA ILE A 49 36.24 -33.64 -61.49
C ILE A 49 36.61 -34.83 -62.40
N GLU A 50 37.14 -35.91 -61.84
CA GLU A 50 37.54 -37.10 -62.61
C GLU A 50 36.35 -38.02 -62.93
N ALA A 51 35.25 -37.92 -62.18
CA ALA A 51 34.04 -38.65 -62.50
C ALA A 51 33.52 -38.20 -63.88
N PRO A 52 33.30 -39.12 -64.84
CA PRO A 52 32.70 -38.81 -66.13
C PRO A 52 31.19 -38.56 -65.95
N ILE A 53 30.85 -37.48 -65.24
CA ILE A 53 29.47 -37.05 -65.06
C ILE A 53 29.10 -36.27 -66.32
N ASN A 54 28.72 -37.01 -67.36
CA ASN A 54 27.98 -36.44 -68.47
C ASN A 54 26.59 -36.09 -67.95
N PHE A 55 26.42 -34.87 -67.46
CA PHE A 55 25.11 -34.33 -67.10
C PHE A 55 24.28 -34.21 -68.37
N ASP A 56 23.53 -35.25 -68.69
CA ASP A 56 22.53 -35.18 -69.75
C ASP A 56 21.29 -34.45 -69.20
N PHE A 57 21.22 -33.15 -69.50
CA PHE A 57 20.09 -32.30 -69.11
C PHE A 57 18.82 -32.60 -69.93
N SER A 58 18.85 -33.57 -70.85
CA SER A 58 17.70 -33.92 -71.69
C SER A 58 16.50 -34.46 -70.89
N ASP A 59 16.75 -35.07 -69.72
CA ASP A 59 15.70 -35.56 -68.82
C ASP A 59 15.27 -34.53 -67.75
N PHE A 60 15.87 -33.34 -67.73
CA PHE A 60 15.56 -32.31 -66.73
C PHE A 60 14.27 -31.58 -67.11
N ARG A 61 13.17 -31.90 -66.42
CA ARG A 61 11.86 -31.30 -66.70
C ARG A 61 11.77 -29.95 -65.99
N PHE A 62 10.99 -29.02 -66.55
CA PHE A 62 10.72 -27.73 -65.90
C PHE A 62 10.13 -27.88 -64.48
N SER A 63 9.42 -28.97 -64.21
CA SER A 63 8.94 -29.31 -62.87
C SER A 63 10.09 -29.52 -61.88
N ASP A 64 11.21 -30.12 -62.30
CA ASP A 64 12.37 -30.38 -61.45
C ASP A 64 13.08 -29.06 -61.11
N PHE A 65 13.13 -28.12 -62.06
CA PHE A 65 13.60 -26.75 -61.82
C PHE A 65 12.74 -26.02 -60.79
N LEU A 66 11.40 -26.12 -60.92
CA LEU A 66 10.47 -25.48 -60.00
C LEU A 66 10.61 -26.07 -58.59
N SER A 67 10.72 -27.39 -58.46
CA SER A 67 10.94 -28.07 -57.18
C SER A 67 12.28 -27.68 -56.55
N LEU A 68 13.35 -27.57 -57.33
CA LEU A 68 14.65 -27.12 -56.85
C LEU A 68 14.61 -25.65 -56.37
N SER A 69 13.95 -24.77 -57.14
CA SER A 69 13.75 -23.37 -56.77
C SER A 69 12.95 -23.23 -55.47
N LEU A 70 11.86 -23.99 -55.33
CA LEU A 70 11.04 -24.01 -54.13
C LEU A 70 11.81 -24.57 -52.92
N ALA A 71 12.63 -25.60 -53.11
CA ALA A 71 13.46 -26.16 -52.06
C ALA A 71 14.49 -25.14 -51.55
N ILE A 72 15.17 -24.43 -52.46
CA ILE A 72 16.14 -23.38 -52.10
C ILE A 72 15.42 -22.24 -51.35
N PHE A 73 14.23 -21.83 -51.81
CA PHE A 73 13.45 -20.79 -51.14
C PHE A 73 12.98 -21.22 -49.75
N SER A 74 12.56 -22.48 -49.59
CA SER A 74 12.14 -23.05 -48.31
C SER A 74 13.31 -23.10 -47.31
N ILE A 75 14.49 -23.51 -47.76
CA ILE A 75 15.71 -23.48 -46.94
C ILE A 75 16.04 -22.03 -46.55
N GLY A 76 15.99 -21.09 -47.51
CA GLY A 76 16.23 -19.67 -47.25
C GLY A 76 15.27 -19.07 -46.21
N LEU A 77 13.98 -19.37 -46.32
CA LEU A 77 12.97 -18.95 -45.34
C LEU A 77 13.20 -19.58 -43.96
N SER A 78 13.57 -20.87 -43.90
CA SER A 78 13.88 -21.53 -42.64
C SER A 78 15.05 -20.87 -41.92
N VAL A 79 16.11 -20.52 -42.65
CA VAL A 79 17.27 -19.81 -42.09
C VAL A 79 16.89 -18.39 -41.64
N ALA A 80 16.10 -17.67 -42.44
CA ALA A 80 15.60 -16.34 -42.07
C ALA A 80 14.72 -16.38 -40.80
N PHE A 81 13.82 -17.36 -40.69
CA PHE A 81 13.01 -17.56 -39.50
C PHE A 81 13.86 -17.94 -38.29
N TYR A 82 14.89 -18.78 -38.46
CA TYR A 82 15.81 -19.14 -37.38
C TYR A 82 16.51 -17.91 -36.80
N PHE A 83 17.08 -17.05 -37.66
CA PHE A 83 17.76 -15.84 -37.20
C PHE A 83 16.79 -14.87 -36.54
N LYS A 84 15.60 -14.67 -37.11
CA LYS A 84 14.62 -13.74 -36.54
C LYS A 84 14.03 -14.24 -35.22
N ALA A 85 13.76 -15.53 -35.10
CA ALA A 85 13.33 -16.15 -33.86
C ALA A 85 14.42 -16.06 -32.77
N THR A 86 15.69 -16.25 -33.15
CA THR A 86 16.83 -16.12 -32.23
C THR A 86 17.00 -14.68 -31.76
N GLU A 87 16.93 -13.70 -32.66
CA GLU A 87 17.00 -12.28 -32.31
C GLU A 87 15.85 -11.86 -31.39
N MET A 88 14.63 -12.31 -31.70
CA MET A 88 13.46 -12.05 -30.87
C MET A 88 13.57 -12.72 -29.49
N SER A 89 14.05 -13.96 -29.44
CA SER A 89 14.24 -14.68 -28.17
C SER A 89 15.30 -14.00 -27.31
N ASN A 90 16.43 -13.57 -27.88
CA ASN A 90 17.46 -12.87 -27.12
C ASN A 90 16.94 -11.54 -26.57
N LYS A 91 16.24 -10.75 -27.39
CA LYS A 91 15.59 -9.50 -26.92
C LYS A 91 14.55 -9.77 -25.84
N PHE A 92 13.78 -10.85 -25.96
CA PHE A 92 12.80 -11.24 -24.95
C PHE A 92 13.47 -11.61 -23.62
N TYR A 93 14.56 -12.37 -23.63
CA TYR A 93 15.30 -12.72 -22.42
C TYR A 93 15.94 -11.48 -21.78
N ASP A 94 16.58 -10.60 -22.56
CA ASP A 94 17.17 -9.36 -22.06
C ASP A 94 16.12 -8.45 -21.42
N ASN A 95 14.96 -8.28 -22.08
CA ASN A 95 13.87 -7.47 -21.56
C ASN A 95 13.24 -8.10 -20.31
N THR A 96 13.07 -9.42 -20.29
CA THR A 96 12.53 -10.13 -19.12
C THR A 96 13.48 -10.01 -17.93
N TYR A 97 14.78 -10.16 -18.18
CA TYR A 97 15.80 -10.02 -17.14
C TYR A 97 15.87 -8.58 -16.61
N LYS A 98 15.90 -7.58 -17.50
CA LYS A 98 15.83 -6.16 -17.10
C LYS A 98 14.57 -5.87 -16.30
N PHE A 99 13.40 -6.25 -16.81
CA PHE A 99 12.13 -6.08 -16.11
C PHE A 99 12.14 -6.71 -14.71
N THR A 100 12.60 -7.95 -14.59
CA THR A 100 12.67 -8.65 -13.29
C THR A 100 13.66 -7.96 -12.34
N LYS A 101 14.80 -7.52 -12.86
CA LYS A 101 15.80 -6.78 -12.08
C LYS A 101 15.25 -5.44 -11.60
N ASP A 102 14.60 -4.67 -12.47
CA ASP A 102 14.04 -3.36 -12.16
C ASP A 102 12.93 -3.49 -11.11
N ILE A 103 12.03 -4.48 -11.26
CA ILE A 103 11.02 -4.80 -10.23
C ILE A 103 11.67 -5.17 -8.90
N SER A 104 12.75 -5.96 -8.91
CA SER A 104 13.46 -6.37 -7.70
C SER A 104 14.17 -5.20 -7.02
N GLU A 105 14.73 -4.27 -7.79
CA GLU A 105 15.37 -3.05 -7.28
C GLU A 105 14.32 -2.09 -6.69
N ILE A 106 13.20 -1.89 -7.38
CA ILE A 106 12.07 -1.11 -6.88
C ILE A 106 11.57 -1.72 -5.57
N LEU A 107 11.36 -3.04 -5.52
CA LEU A 107 10.92 -3.74 -4.31
C LEU A 107 11.93 -3.59 -3.16
N GLY A 108 13.23 -3.69 -3.44
CA GLY A 108 14.28 -3.47 -2.44
C GLY A 108 14.35 -2.03 -1.93
N ARG A 109 14.13 -1.04 -2.80
CA ARG A 109 14.06 0.39 -2.41
C ARG A 109 12.81 0.68 -1.60
N ILE A 110 11.69 0.06 -1.96
CA ILE A 110 10.43 0.10 -1.20
C ILE A 110 10.64 -0.53 0.18
N GLU A 111 11.22 -1.73 0.27
CA GLU A 111 11.50 -2.40 1.55
C GLU A 111 12.43 -1.57 2.44
N ALA A 112 13.49 -0.98 1.88
CA ALA A 112 14.38 -0.07 2.60
C ALA A 112 13.65 1.20 3.06
N GLY A 113 12.86 1.83 2.18
CA GLY A 113 12.12 3.05 2.47
C GLY A 113 10.99 2.86 3.48
N PHE A 114 10.27 1.75 3.41
CA PHE A 114 9.24 1.38 4.39
C PHE A 114 9.85 0.92 5.71
N GLY A 115 10.93 0.13 5.67
CA GLY A 115 11.63 -0.33 6.87
C GLY A 115 12.22 0.80 7.70
N GLU A 116 12.87 1.78 7.05
CA GLU A 116 13.42 2.95 7.72
C GLU A 116 12.33 3.89 8.26
N LYS A 117 11.28 4.15 7.47
CA LYS A 117 10.15 4.98 7.91
C LYS A 117 9.34 4.35 9.04
N LEU A 118 9.16 3.02 9.05
CA LEU A 118 8.51 2.29 10.15
C LEU A 118 9.37 2.29 11.42
N LYS A 119 10.69 2.12 11.29
CA LYS A 119 11.60 2.19 12.43
C LYS A 119 11.61 3.58 13.07
N HIS A 120 11.66 4.65 12.25
CA HIS A 120 11.55 6.02 12.73
C HIS A 120 10.19 6.31 13.38
N LEU A 121 9.09 5.73 12.87
CA LEU A 121 7.76 5.88 13.47
C LEU A 121 7.66 5.21 14.84
N ASP A 122 8.31 4.07 15.04
CA ASP A 122 8.37 3.36 16.33
C ASP A 122 9.20 4.13 17.38
N GLU A 123 10.36 4.65 16.96
CA GLU A 123 11.25 5.45 17.80
C GLU A 123 10.65 6.83 18.15
N GLY A 124 9.99 7.50 17.19
CA GLY A 124 9.32 8.78 17.39
C GLY A 124 8.06 8.68 18.28
N TYR A 125 7.34 7.56 18.24
CA TYR A 125 6.15 7.33 19.06
C TYR A 125 6.50 7.13 20.53
N THR A 126 7.58 6.40 20.82
CA THR A 126 8.04 6.15 22.20
C THR A 126 8.44 7.46 22.90
N GLY A 127 9.10 8.39 22.19
CA GLY A 127 9.51 9.68 22.75
C GLY A 127 8.39 10.72 22.91
N LEU A 128 7.26 10.56 22.20
CA LEU A 128 6.10 11.44 22.30
C LEU A 128 5.15 11.02 23.44
N VAL A 129 5.00 9.72 23.69
CA VAL A 129 4.22 9.19 24.82
C VAL A 129 4.81 9.66 26.15
N ASP A 130 6.15 9.67 26.28
CA ASP A 130 6.83 10.12 27.51
C ASP A 130 6.76 11.64 27.75
N LYS A 131 6.49 12.45 26.71
CA LYS A 131 6.48 13.91 26.80
C LYS A 131 5.08 14.51 26.95
N PHE A 132 4.04 13.78 26.59
CA PHE A 132 2.65 14.25 26.67
C PHE A 132 1.97 13.99 28.01
N ASP A 133 2.59 13.19 28.89
CA ASP A 133 2.10 12.99 30.26
C ASP A 133 2.36 14.22 31.16
N ALA A 134 3.04 15.25 30.65
CA ALA A 134 3.37 16.48 31.37
C ALA A 134 2.71 17.71 30.72
N ASN A 135 1.67 18.22 31.39
CA ASN A 135 0.96 19.49 31.16
C ASN A 135 -0.17 19.51 30.11
N SER A 136 -1.33 19.01 30.54
CA SER A 136 -2.64 19.37 29.98
C SER A 136 -3.28 20.47 30.84
N PHE A 137 -3.66 21.59 30.24
CA PHE A 137 -4.60 22.54 30.86
C PHE A 137 -5.46 23.24 29.80
N SER A 138 -6.74 22.84 29.76
CA SER A 138 -7.94 23.57 29.32
C SER A 138 -7.91 24.26 27.94
N LYS A 139 -8.55 23.64 26.95
CA LYS A 139 -9.02 24.29 25.71
C LYS A 139 -10.55 24.30 25.66
N SER A 140 -11.13 25.33 25.05
CA SER A 140 -12.57 25.68 25.13
C SER A 140 -13.43 25.05 24.02
N GLU A 141 -14.74 24.98 24.26
CA GLU A 141 -15.80 24.35 23.43
C GLU A 141 -15.82 24.84 21.97
N GLN A 142 -15.34 26.06 21.68
CA GLN A 142 -15.25 26.61 20.33
C GLN A 142 -14.14 25.97 19.48
N GLU A 143 -13.04 25.54 20.09
CA GLU A 143 -11.93 24.92 19.35
C GLU A 143 -12.29 23.50 18.87
N ILE A 144 -13.25 22.84 19.52
CA ILE A 144 -13.73 21.50 19.15
C ILE A 144 -14.67 21.57 17.94
N GLU A 145 -15.58 22.55 17.92
CA GLU A 145 -16.51 22.75 16.79
C GLU A 145 -15.78 23.19 15.51
N GLU A 146 -14.70 23.97 15.65
CA GLU A 146 -13.81 24.31 14.53
C GLU A 146 -13.05 23.08 14.02
N ALA A 147 -12.53 22.23 14.91
CA ALA A 147 -11.82 21.00 14.55
C ALA A 147 -12.73 19.96 13.85
N GLU A 148 -14.00 19.83 14.25
CA GLU A 148 -14.96 18.96 13.55
C GLU A 148 -15.27 19.44 12.13
N LYS A 149 -15.31 20.75 11.94
CA LYS A 149 -15.58 21.35 10.64
C LYS A 149 -14.40 21.20 9.69
N GLU A 150 -13.18 21.40 10.20
CA GLU A 150 -11.95 21.09 9.48
C GLU A 150 -11.88 19.60 9.11
N PHE A 151 -12.28 18.70 10.01
CA PHE A 151 -12.30 17.27 9.74
C PHE A 151 -13.22 16.87 8.58
N GLU A 152 -14.43 17.41 8.48
CA GLU A 152 -15.32 17.11 7.35
C GLU A 152 -14.83 17.75 6.03
N GLU A 153 -14.18 18.92 6.07
CA GLU A 153 -13.54 19.49 4.88
C GLU A 153 -12.35 18.64 4.41
N GLU A 154 -11.51 18.16 5.34
CA GLU A 154 -10.37 17.28 5.06
C GLU A 154 -10.84 15.95 4.45
N LYS A 155 -11.94 15.40 4.96
CA LYS A 155 -12.56 14.17 4.46
C LYS A 155 -13.12 14.32 3.05
N ALA A 156 -13.79 15.45 2.77
CA ALA A 156 -14.25 15.76 1.41
C ALA A 156 -13.09 15.91 0.41
N ARG A 157 -11.97 16.52 0.84
CA ARG A 157 -10.75 16.59 0.02
C ARG A 157 -10.14 15.21 -0.22
N LEU A 158 -10.10 14.37 0.81
CA LEU A 158 -9.62 12.99 0.70
C LEU A 158 -10.47 12.17 -0.27
N GLU A 159 -11.79 12.30 -0.24
CA GLU A 159 -12.69 11.62 -1.19
C GLU A 159 -12.45 12.08 -2.63
N ALA A 160 -12.28 13.38 -2.86
CA ALA A 160 -11.95 13.93 -4.19
C ALA A 160 -10.59 13.42 -4.72
N GLU A 161 -9.61 13.30 -3.84
CA GLU A 161 -8.26 12.83 -4.19
C GLU A 161 -8.22 11.32 -4.48
N ILE A 162 -9.06 10.54 -3.78
CA ILE A 162 -9.29 9.12 -4.08
C ILE A 162 -9.96 8.96 -5.46
N GLU A 163 -10.93 9.83 -5.78
CA GLU A 163 -11.61 9.82 -7.07
C GLU A 163 -10.66 10.19 -8.23
N GLU A 164 -9.80 11.19 -8.02
CA GLU A 164 -8.74 11.57 -8.97
C GLU A 164 -7.74 10.41 -9.18
N ARG A 165 -7.31 9.75 -8.11
CA ARG A 165 -6.43 8.57 -8.16
C ARG A 165 -7.07 7.41 -8.93
N ASN A 166 -8.37 7.18 -8.76
CA ASN A 166 -9.09 6.16 -9.52
C ASN A 166 -9.19 6.52 -11.01
N ASN A 167 -9.41 7.80 -11.34
CA ASN A 167 -9.38 8.28 -12.74
C ASN A 167 -8.01 8.12 -13.40
N ILE A 168 -6.92 8.33 -12.65
CA ILE A 168 -5.55 8.09 -13.13
C ILE A 168 -5.35 6.60 -13.37
N LEU A 169 -5.79 5.74 -12.45
CA LEU A 169 -5.70 4.28 -12.58
C LEU A 169 -6.49 3.77 -13.79
N ASP A 170 -7.70 4.29 -14.01
CA ASP A 170 -8.54 3.97 -15.16
C ASP A 170 -7.90 4.46 -16.48
N ASN A 171 -7.28 5.64 -16.48
CA ASN A 171 -6.50 6.10 -17.62
C ASN A 171 -5.29 5.19 -17.89
N VAL A 172 -4.56 4.76 -16.86
CA VAL A 172 -3.43 3.82 -16.98
C VAL A 172 -3.90 2.47 -17.52
N MET A 173 -5.05 1.95 -17.05
CA MET A 173 -5.61 0.69 -17.56
C MET A 173 -6.08 0.80 -19.01
N GLN A 174 -6.75 1.90 -19.38
CA GLN A 174 -7.15 2.16 -20.76
C GLN A 174 -5.94 2.37 -21.69
N ARG A 175 -4.86 2.92 -21.13
CA ARG A 175 -3.65 3.28 -21.86
C ARG A 175 -2.48 2.32 -21.64
N ALA A 176 -2.71 1.11 -21.15
CA ALA A 176 -1.69 0.06 -21.00
C ALA A 176 -1.05 -0.42 -22.33
N GLN A 177 -1.30 0.28 -23.44
CA GLN A 177 -0.56 0.26 -24.70
C GLN A 177 0.45 1.43 -24.86
N LEU A 178 0.84 2.14 -23.79
CA LEU A 178 1.69 3.33 -23.91
C LEU A 178 3.20 3.09 -23.76
N GLN A 179 3.95 4.02 -24.35
CA GLN A 179 5.41 4.07 -24.43
C GLN A 179 6.06 4.43 -23.07
N GLU A 180 7.30 3.98 -22.87
CA GLU A 180 8.05 4.00 -21.61
C GLU A 180 8.07 5.37 -20.87
N HIS A 181 8.05 6.50 -21.60
CA HIS A 181 8.17 7.83 -20.99
C HIS A 181 6.89 8.33 -20.30
N GLU A 182 5.70 8.00 -20.83
CA GLU A 182 4.42 8.42 -20.21
C GLU A 182 4.12 7.58 -18.96
N LYS A 183 4.72 6.39 -18.88
CA LYS A 183 4.62 5.51 -17.72
C LYS A 183 5.42 6.04 -16.52
N GLU A 184 6.56 6.66 -16.78
CA GLU A 184 7.42 7.24 -15.74
C GLU A 184 6.77 8.47 -15.10
N GLU A 185 6.22 9.40 -15.91
CA GLU A 185 5.49 10.58 -15.42
C GLU A 185 4.22 10.21 -14.62
N LEU A 186 3.51 9.14 -15.03
CA LEU A 186 2.34 8.66 -14.32
C LEU A 186 2.67 7.93 -13.01
N LEU A 187 3.83 7.25 -12.94
CA LEU A 187 4.30 6.63 -11.71
C LEU A 187 4.71 7.70 -10.68
N ASP A 188 5.40 8.75 -11.11
CA ASP A 188 5.78 9.87 -10.26
C ASP A 188 4.54 10.58 -9.69
N SER A 189 3.52 10.80 -10.52
CA SER A 189 2.25 11.42 -10.08
C SER A 189 1.47 10.53 -9.10
N LEU A 190 1.48 9.20 -9.30
CA LEU A 190 0.90 8.23 -8.37
C LEU A 190 1.62 8.24 -7.02
N GLU A 191 2.95 8.28 -7.02
CA GLU A 191 3.74 8.32 -5.79
C GLU A 191 3.53 9.63 -5.00
N GLU A 192 3.40 10.76 -5.69
CA GLU A 192 3.09 12.04 -5.05
C GLU A 192 1.71 12.01 -4.37
N LYS A 193 0.69 11.47 -5.06
CA LYS A 193 -0.68 11.35 -4.51
C LYS A 193 -0.77 10.35 -3.35
N ASP A 194 -0.07 9.23 -3.41
CA ASP A 194 -0.01 8.27 -2.30
C ASP A 194 0.66 8.88 -1.05
N ASN A 195 1.67 9.72 -1.23
CA ASN A 195 2.30 10.47 -0.14
C ASN A 195 1.36 11.50 0.48
N GLN A 196 0.55 12.19 -0.32
CA GLN A 196 -0.45 13.15 0.16
C GLN A 196 -1.56 12.44 0.95
N ILE A 197 -2.09 11.32 0.43
CA ILE A 197 -3.08 10.49 1.11
C ILE A 197 -2.56 9.96 2.46
N SER A 198 -1.29 9.58 2.52
CA SER A 198 -0.67 9.09 3.77
C SER A 198 -0.60 10.18 4.84
N LYS A 199 -0.21 11.40 4.47
CA LYS A 199 -0.19 12.57 5.38
C LYS A 199 -1.59 12.90 5.89
N LEU A 200 -2.56 12.99 4.98
CA LEU A 200 -3.96 13.28 5.34
C LEU A 200 -4.56 12.22 6.25
N LYS A 201 -4.28 10.93 6.03
CA LYS A 201 -4.71 9.85 6.93
C LYS A 201 -4.09 9.97 8.32
N GLN A 202 -2.84 10.40 8.41
CA GLN A 202 -2.14 10.57 9.67
C GLN A 202 -2.73 11.76 10.45
N GLU A 203 -3.01 12.87 9.77
CA GLU A 203 -3.69 14.04 10.34
C GLU A 203 -5.11 13.70 10.81
N MET A 204 -5.89 12.99 9.98
CA MET A 204 -7.21 12.49 10.38
C MET A 204 -7.17 11.60 11.63
N LYS A 205 -6.16 10.72 11.74
CA LYS A 205 -6.00 9.85 12.90
C LYS A 205 -5.64 10.65 14.15
N TYR A 206 -4.83 11.70 14.00
CA TYR A 206 -4.49 12.62 15.08
C TYR A 206 -5.73 13.39 15.55
N LEU A 207 -6.48 14.03 14.64
CA LEU A 207 -7.74 14.73 14.95
C LEU A 207 -8.75 13.80 15.62
N LYS A 208 -8.94 12.59 15.10
CA LYS A 208 -9.87 11.61 15.70
C LYS A 208 -9.48 11.23 17.12
N ASN A 209 -8.18 11.07 17.39
CA ASN A 209 -7.71 10.75 18.74
C ASN A 209 -7.84 11.96 19.68
N GLU A 210 -7.64 13.17 19.18
CA GLU A 210 -7.87 14.42 19.91
C GLU A 210 -9.35 14.58 20.29
N ILE A 211 -10.27 14.38 19.34
CA ILE A 211 -11.72 14.37 19.59
C ILE A 211 -12.09 13.34 20.65
N ASN A 212 -11.66 12.08 20.49
CA ASN A 212 -11.96 11.02 21.46
C ASN A 212 -11.39 11.32 22.86
N THR A 213 -10.29 12.06 22.95
CA THR A 213 -9.66 12.43 24.22
C THR A 213 -10.38 13.62 24.85
N ALA A 214 -10.78 14.60 24.05
CA ALA A 214 -11.62 15.72 24.47
C ALA A 214 -12.99 15.22 24.98
N GLU A 215 -13.62 14.29 24.27
CA GLU A 215 -14.88 13.66 24.67
C GLU A 215 -14.75 12.93 26.01
N LYS A 216 -13.72 12.09 26.19
CA LYS A 216 -13.48 11.38 27.47
C LYS A 216 -13.20 12.32 28.63
N ASN A 217 -12.52 13.43 28.38
CA ASN A 217 -12.28 14.45 29.40
C ASN A 217 -13.57 15.21 29.73
N GLN A 218 -14.42 15.51 28.74
CA GLN A 218 -15.75 16.05 28.94
C GLN A 218 -16.65 15.10 29.75
N GLU A 219 -16.59 13.79 29.51
CA GLU A 219 -17.32 12.78 30.28
C GLU A 219 -16.90 12.78 31.75
N THR A 220 -15.59 12.87 32.00
CA THR A 220 -15.04 12.94 33.34
C THR A 220 -15.45 14.24 34.05
N GLU A 221 -15.50 15.36 33.33
CA GLU A 221 -15.92 16.67 33.85
C GLU A 221 -17.44 16.79 34.05
N LEU A 222 -18.27 16.17 33.19
CA LEU A 222 -19.73 16.17 33.27
C LEU A 222 -20.23 15.62 34.61
N PHE A 223 -19.65 14.51 35.06
CA PHE A 223 -19.96 13.88 36.34
C PHE A 223 -19.09 14.35 37.50
N SER A 224 -18.02 15.13 37.22
CA SER A 224 -17.11 15.63 38.26
C SER A 224 -17.86 16.46 39.31
N GLY A 225 -17.64 16.11 40.58
CA GLY A 225 -18.23 16.80 41.72
C GLY A 225 -19.68 16.43 42.05
N ILE A 226 -20.34 15.56 41.27
CA ILE A 226 -21.71 15.09 41.57
C ILE A 226 -21.64 13.73 42.27
N PRO A 227 -22.17 13.58 43.49
CA PRO A 227 -22.19 12.29 44.17
C PRO A 227 -22.97 11.25 43.35
N GLN A 228 -22.42 10.04 43.21
CA GLN A 228 -23.05 8.93 42.48
C GLN A 228 -24.49 8.63 42.94
N GLY A 229 -24.79 8.81 44.24
CA GLY A 229 -26.15 8.65 44.77
C GLY A 229 -27.15 9.67 44.22
N VAL A 230 -26.70 10.90 43.92
CA VAL A 230 -27.53 11.95 43.32
C VAL A 230 -27.82 11.62 41.85
N LEU A 231 -26.80 11.17 41.10
CA LEU A 231 -26.95 10.73 39.70
C LEU A 231 -27.89 9.52 39.58
N HIS A 232 -27.72 8.52 40.43
CA HIS A 232 -28.57 7.33 40.43
C HIS A 232 -30.03 7.66 40.78
N ALA A 233 -30.25 8.51 41.78
CA ALA A 233 -31.59 8.99 42.13
C ALA A 233 -32.19 9.79 40.95
N PHE A 234 -31.43 10.71 40.37
CA PHE A 234 -31.87 11.52 39.24
C PHE A 234 -32.27 10.66 38.03
N LYS A 235 -31.42 9.70 37.64
CA LYS A 235 -31.71 8.69 36.61
C LYS A 235 -33.02 7.96 36.89
N THR A 236 -33.17 7.46 38.12
CA THR A 236 -34.32 6.64 38.53
C THR A 236 -35.63 7.41 38.48
N TYR A 237 -35.64 8.66 38.97
CA TYR A 237 -36.87 9.47 38.99
C TYR A 237 -37.24 9.98 37.60
N VAL A 238 -36.26 10.36 36.78
CA VAL A 238 -36.53 10.88 35.43
C VAL A 238 -36.97 9.76 34.50
N PHE A 239 -36.24 8.64 34.41
CA PHE A 239 -36.60 7.53 33.50
C PHE A 239 -37.75 6.66 33.97
N ARG A 240 -38.23 6.84 35.20
CA ARG A 240 -39.52 6.28 35.61
C ARG A 240 -40.70 7.00 34.96
N ASN A 241 -40.53 8.27 34.59
CA ASN A 241 -41.61 9.13 34.11
C ASN A 241 -41.46 9.51 32.62
N TYR A 242 -40.27 9.37 32.05
CA TYR A 242 -39.95 9.71 30.67
C TYR A 242 -39.19 8.56 29.99
N ALA A 243 -39.46 8.32 28.70
CA ALA A 243 -38.77 7.29 27.92
C ALA A 243 -37.31 7.67 27.68
N LYS A 244 -36.39 6.69 27.72
CA LYS A 244 -34.96 6.91 27.46
C LYS A 244 -34.71 7.50 26.06
N ASP A 245 -35.39 6.97 25.05
CA ASP A 245 -35.24 7.35 23.64
C ASP A 245 -35.53 8.85 23.41
N MET A 246 -36.42 9.42 24.20
CA MET A 246 -36.73 10.86 24.17
C MET A 246 -35.48 11.71 24.43
N PHE A 247 -34.60 11.29 25.33
CA PHE A 247 -33.40 12.06 25.66
C PHE A 247 -32.29 11.90 24.62
N LEU A 248 -32.27 10.79 23.90
CA LEU A 248 -31.28 10.51 22.84
C LEU A 248 -31.60 11.32 21.58
N GLU A 249 -32.87 11.35 21.17
CA GLU A 249 -33.27 11.89 19.86
C GLU A 249 -33.77 13.34 19.91
N ALA A 250 -34.33 13.80 21.04
CA ALA A 250 -35.01 15.10 21.06
C ALA A 250 -34.03 16.29 21.17
N PRO A 251 -34.31 17.43 20.50
CA PRO A 251 -33.54 18.67 20.66
C PRO A 251 -33.53 19.19 22.10
N THR A 252 -32.43 19.82 22.53
CA THR A 252 -32.26 20.35 23.90
C THR A 252 -33.36 21.34 24.31
N GLY A 253 -33.80 22.21 23.39
CA GLY A 253 -34.89 23.14 23.62
C GLY A 253 -36.26 22.47 23.82
N PHE A 254 -36.48 21.31 23.21
CA PHE A 254 -37.67 20.49 23.43
C PHE A 254 -37.62 19.87 24.83
N LEU A 255 -36.50 19.26 25.20
CA LEU A 255 -36.31 18.64 26.51
C LEU A 255 -36.46 19.64 27.67
N ARG A 256 -35.98 20.87 27.51
CA ARG A 256 -36.15 21.94 28.51
C ARG A 256 -37.61 22.33 28.73
N ARG A 257 -38.46 22.18 27.71
CA ARG A 257 -39.89 22.51 27.78
C ARG A 257 -40.76 21.34 28.22
N GLU A 258 -40.42 20.13 27.76
CA GLU A 258 -41.22 18.93 27.93
C GLU A 258 -40.94 18.23 29.28
N VAL A 259 -39.67 18.27 29.73
CA VAL A 259 -39.27 17.65 30.99
C VAL A 259 -39.50 18.62 32.14
N ASN A 260 -40.68 18.51 32.73
CA ASN A 260 -41.07 19.31 33.88
C ASN A 260 -40.84 18.52 35.17
N LEU A 261 -39.74 18.80 35.87
CA LEU A 261 -39.39 18.07 37.09
C LEU A 261 -40.33 18.33 38.27
N ARG A 262 -41.17 19.37 38.18
CA ARG A 262 -42.16 19.72 39.20
C ARG A 262 -43.32 18.72 39.24
N SER A 263 -43.66 18.09 38.11
CA SER A 263 -44.72 17.08 38.05
C SER A 263 -44.29 15.73 38.64
N ILE A 264 -42.98 15.48 38.72
CA ILE A 264 -42.38 14.19 39.13
C ILE A 264 -42.30 14.04 40.66
N GLN A 265 -42.65 15.08 41.43
CA GLN A 265 -42.61 15.07 42.91
C GLN A 265 -41.27 14.62 43.50
N LEU A 266 -40.17 15.20 43.01
CA LEU A 266 -38.84 14.88 43.52
C LEU A 266 -38.72 15.19 45.04
N PRO A 267 -38.04 14.33 45.83
CA PRO A 267 -37.75 14.61 47.22
C PRO A 267 -37.00 15.94 47.37
N LYS A 268 -37.40 16.78 48.35
CA LYS A 268 -36.79 18.12 48.56
C LYS A 268 -35.26 18.10 48.62
N LYS A 269 -34.71 17.11 49.32
CA LYS A 269 -33.26 16.92 49.44
C LYS A 269 -32.58 16.67 48.10
N LEU A 270 -33.20 15.89 47.22
CA LEU A 270 -32.68 15.63 45.87
C LEU A 270 -32.74 16.90 45.02
N VAL A 271 -33.79 17.71 45.15
CA VAL A 271 -33.92 18.99 44.43
C VAL A 271 -32.81 19.95 44.86
N GLU A 272 -32.54 20.05 46.16
CA GLU A 272 -31.44 20.86 46.70
C GLU A 272 -30.07 20.36 46.18
N ASP A 273 -29.85 19.05 46.15
CA ASP A 273 -28.62 18.46 45.62
C ASP A 273 -28.48 18.71 44.10
N LEU A 274 -29.55 18.56 43.32
CA LEU A 274 -29.55 18.82 41.88
C LEU A 274 -29.32 20.31 41.56
N GLN A 275 -29.87 21.22 42.37
CA GLN A 275 -29.62 22.67 42.25
C GLN A 275 -28.19 23.03 42.62
N LYS A 276 -27.66 22.42 43.70
CA LYS A 276 -26.27 22.60 44.14
C LYS A 276 -25.27 22.20 43.07
N HIS A 277 -25.59 21.19 42.27
CA HIS A 277 -24.76 20.72 41.14
C HIS A 277 -25.14 21.35 39.79
N VAL A 278 -26.02 22.36 39.78
CA VAL A 278 -26.42 23.11 38.58
C VAL A 278 -27.00 22.20 37.49
N LEU A 279 -27.70 21.14 37.88
CA LEU A 279 -28.42 20.25 36.96
C LEU A 279 -29.85 20.75 36.69
N ILE A 280 -30.41 21.49 37.63
CA ILE A 280 -31.76 22.05 37.53
C ILE A 280 -31.75 23.50 37.99
N ASN A 281 -32.58 24.31 37.36
CA ASN A 281 -32.80 25.69 37.74
C ASN A 281 -33.76 25.80 38.96
N PRO A 282 -33.81 26.96 39.64
CA PRO A 282 -34.77 27.22 40.71
C PRO A 282 -36.24 27.09 40.29
N ASP A 283 -36.53 27.24 39.00
CA ASP A 283 -37.86 27.10 38.39
C ASP A 283 -38.22 25.64 38.02
N TRP A 284 -37.39 24.67 38.42
CA TRP A 284 -37.54 23.24 38.15
C TRP A 284 -37.36 22.83 36.69
N THR A 285 -36.79 23.71 35.86
CA THR A 285 -36.36 23.37 34.50
C THR A 285 -34.97 22.75 34.50
N LEU A 286 -34.68 21.92 33.49
CA LEU A 286 -33.34 21.38 33.30
C LEU A 286 -32.38 22.45 32.77
N THR A 287 -31.18 22.52 33.34
CA THR A 287 -30.07 23.29 32.77
C THR A 287 -29.47 22.53 31.58
N ASP A 288 -28.68 23.20 30.75
CA ASP A 288 -27.96 22.53 29.66
C ASP A 288 -27.04 21.42 30.18
N ARG A 289 -26.43 21.63 31.34
CA ARG A 289 -25.65 20.60 32.06
C ARG A 289 -26.53 19.42 32.48
N GLY A 290 -27.71 19.67 33.03
CA GLY A 290 -28.67 18.62 33.42
C GLY A 290 -29.17 17.79 32.24
N ILE A 291 -29.44 18.41 31.11
CA ILE A 291 -29.86 17.73 29.87
C ILE A 291 -28.74 16.82 29.36
N ARG A 292 -27.50 17.32 29.30
CA ARG A 292 -26.33 16.52 28.87
C ARG A 292 -26.08 15.32 29.78
N VAL A 293 -26.17 15.50 31.10
CA VAL A 293 -26.07 14.42 32.07
C VAL A 293 -27.17 13.37 31.87
N LEU A 294 -28.42 13.79 31.64
CA LEU A 294 -29.53 12.85 31.40
C LEU A 294 -29.39 12.10 30.08
N ARG A 295 -28.97 12.76 29.00
CA ARG A 295 -28.74 12.11 27.70
C ARG A 295 -27.70 11.00 27.83
N ARG A 296 -26.59 11.27 28.53
CA ARG A 296 -25.56 10.25 28.78
C ARG A 296 -26.05 9.12 29.69
N LEU A 297 -26.81 9.42 30.74
CA LEU A 297 -27.42 8.40 31.59
C LEU A 297 -28.46 7.53 30.84
N ALA A 298 -29.00 8.01 29.71
CA ALA A 298 -29.91 7.25 28.85
C ALA A 298 -29.17 6.25 27.94
N GLU A 299 -27.92 6.56 27.56
CA GLU A 299 -27.03 5.68 26.79
C GLU A 299 -26.52 4.48 27.62
N GLU A 300 -26.48 4.62 28.95
CA GLU A 300 -26.21 3.56 29.93
C GLU A 300 -27.46 2.73 30.32
#